data_AF-A0A7J8LIV4-F1
#
_entry.id   AF-A0A7J8LIV4-F1
#
_cell.length_a   1.000
_cell.length_b   1.000
_cell.length_c   1.000
_cell.angle_alpha   90.00
_cell.angle_beta   90.00
_cell.angle_gamma   90.00
#
_symmetry.space_group_name_H-M   'P 1'
#
loop_
_entity.id
_entity.type
_entity.pdbx_description
1 polymer ?
#
loop_
_entity_poly.entity_id
_entity_poly.type
_entity_poly.pdbx_seq_one_letter_code
_entity_poly.pdbx_strand_id
1 'polypeptide(L)' 'MKIGDTEMKKQALGNLYNVLVEDERFVKLIIKIGDIVNVVVQFLDSSDIEIHREASNIVNLISGFYLYKGFWLKLGLSVL' A
#
# COMPACT_ATOMS: atom_id res chain seq x y z
N MET A 1 -18.71 -2.33 -17.42
CA MET A 1 -17.69 -1.61 -16.61
C MET A 1 -17.75 -0.14 -16.97
N LYS A 2 -17.86 0.73 -15.95
CA LYS A 2 -17.69 2.18 -16.09
C LYS A 2 -16.38 2.56 -15.40
N ILE A 3 -15.63 3.50 -15.97
CA ILE A 3 -14.38 3.96 -15.36
C ILE A 3 -14.63 4.39 -13.91
N GLY A 4 -13.88 3.80 -12.98
CA GLY A 4 -13.99 4.08 -11.55
C GLY A 4 -15.15 3.40 -10.83
N ASP A 5 -15.81 2.42 -11.46
CA ASP A 5 -16.78 1.57 -10.77
C ASP A 5 -16.12 0.74 -9.66
N THR A 6 -16.95 0.20 -8.77
CA THR A 6 -16.48 -0.55 -7.59
C THR A 6 -15.58 -1.73 -7.97
N GLU A 7 -15.93 -2.44 -9.04
CA GLU A 7 -15.14 -3.58 -9.52
C GLU A 7 -13.76 -3.15 -10.02
N MET A 8 -13.69 -2.07 -10.81
CA MET A 8 -12.42 -1.50 -11.25
C MET A 8 -11.56 -1.04 -10.08
N LYS A 9 -12.16 -0.48 -9.02
CA LYS A 9 -11.42 -0.09 -7.80
C LYS A 9 -10.84 -1.29 -7.08
N LYS A 10 -11.61 -2.36 -6.90
CA LYS A 10 -11.15 -3.61 -6.27
C LYS A 10 -9.97 -4.21 -7.03
N GLN A 11 -10.12 -4.33 -8.35
CA GLN A 11 -9.05 -4.84 -9.22
C GLN A 11 -7.81 -3.96 -9.18
N ALA A 12 -7.98 -2.63 -9.20
CA ALA A 12 -6.85 -1.69 -9.12
C ALA A 12 -6.10 -1.80 -7.79
N LEU A 13 -6.80 -1.91 -6.66
CA LEU A 13 -6.18 -2.09 -5.34
C LEU A 13 -5.45 -3.43 -5.25
N GLY A 14 -6.06 -4.52 -5.70
CA GLY A 14 -5.40 -5.84 -5.71
C GLY A 14 -4.14 -5.86 -6.59
N ASN A 15 -4.20 -5.27 -7.78
CA ASN A 15 -3.04 -5.15 -8.67
C ASN A 15 -1.94 -4.28 -8.07
N LEU A 16 -2.32 -3.17 -7.42
CA LEU A 16 -1.36 -2.33 -6.71
C LEU A 16 -0.67 -3.11 -5.59
N TYR A 17 -1.42 -3.85 -4.77
CA TYR A 17 -0.84 -4.68 -3.70
C TYR A 17 0.17 -5.69 -4.26
N ASN A 18 -0.17 -6.39 -5.35
CA ASN A 18 0.73 -7.35 -5.98
C ASN A 18 2.04 -6.70 -6.42
N VAL A 19 2.00 -5.55 -7.09
CA VAL A 19 3.20 -4.80 -7.50
C VAL A 19 4.05 -4.38 -6.29
N LEU A 20 3.42 -3.97 -5.19
CA LEU A 20 4.14 -3.54 -3.98
C LEU A 20 4.81 -4.69 -3.23
N VAL A 21 4.25 -5.90 -3.30
CA VAL A 21 4.84 -7.10 -2.70
C VAL A 21 6.02 -7.63 -3.50
N GLU A 22 6.03 -7.45 -4.82
CA GLU A 22 7.10 -7.93 -5.69
C GLU A 22 8.47 -7.33 -5.35
N ASP A 23 8.52 -6.03 -5.04
CA ASP A 23 9.78 -5.32 -4.79
C ASP A 23 9.59 -4.09 -3.88
N GLU A 24 10.41 -4.02 -2.82
CA GLU A 24 10.42 -2.89 -1.88
C GLU A 24 10.71 -1.53 -2.53
N ARG A 25 11.35 -1.50 -3.71
CA ARG A 25 11.61 -0.27 -4.47
C ARG A 25 10.29 0.38 -4.93
N PHE A 26 9.24 -0.40 -5.20
CA PHE A 26 7.93 0.14 -5.52
C PHE A 26 7.27 0.77 -4.29
N VAL A 27 7.41 0.15 -3.12
CA VAL A 27 6.95 0.74 -1.85
C VAL A 27 7.63 2.10 -1.62
N LYS A 28 8.96 2.17 -1.77
CA LYS A 28 9.72 3.43 -1.66
C LYS A 28 9.23 4.49 -2.66
N LEU A 29 8.92 4.09 -3.90
CA LEU A 29 8.46 5.00 -4.95
C LEU A 29 7.08 5.59 -4.63
N ILE A 30 6.10 4.75 -4.27
CA ILE A 30 4.73 5.23 -3.99
C ILE A 30 4.69 6.16 -2.77
N ILE A 31 5.53 5.89 -1.77
CA ILE A 31 5.71 6.75 -0.60
C ILE A 31 6.26 8.11 -1.04
N LYS A 32 7.29 8.12 -1.90
CA LYS A 32 7.92 9.35 -2.39
C LYS A 32 6.94 10.20 -3.20
N ILE A 33 6.05 9.57 -3.96
CA ILE A 33 4.99 10.25 -4.71
C ILE A 33 3.91 10.79 -3.75
N GLY A 34 3.53 10.03 -2.72
CA GLY A 34 2.58 10.45 -1.68
C GLY A 34 1.11 10.46 -2.12
N ASP A 35 0.81 10.89 -3.35
CA ASP A 35 -0.58 10.98 -3.85
C ASP A 35 -1.30 9.63 -3.84
N ILE A 36 -0.59 8.55 -4.21
CA ILE A 36 -1.14 7.19 -4.20
C ILE A 36 -1.49 6.77 -2.77
N VAL A 37 -0.62 7.11 -1.80
CA VAL A 37 -0.87 6.81 -0.38
C VAL A 37 -2.12 7.53 0.10
N ASN A 38 -2.31 8.81 -0.26
CA ASN A 38 -3.51 9.55 0.08
C ASN A 38 -4.78 8.91 -0.49
N VAL A 39 -4.73 8.45 -1.75
CA VAL A 39 -5.86 7.75 -2.37
C VAL A 39 -6.17 6.43 -1.65
N VAL A 40 -5.15 5.65 -1.30
CA VAL A 40 -5.33 4.39 -0.55
C VAL A 40 -5.92 4.66 0.83
N VAL A 41 -5.45 5.70 1.54
CA VAL A 41 -5.98 6.09 2.86
C VAL A 41 -7.45 6.48 2.78
N GLN A 42 -7.88 7.18 1.72
CA GLN A 42 -9.30 7.51 1.52
C GLN A 42 -10.19 6.26 1.37
N PHE A 43 -9.66 5.14 0.87
CA PHE A 43 -10.40 3.89 0.76
C PHE A 43 -10.54 3.13 2.08
N LEU A 44 -9.82 3.52 3.14
CA LEU A 44 -10.01 2.95 4.48
C LEU A 44 -11.39 3.30 5.05
N ASP A 45 -11.98 4.43 4.65
CA ASP A 45 -13.32 4.83 5.10
C ASP A 45 -14.45 4.27 4.20
N SER A 46 -14.12 3.36 3.26
CA SER A 46 -15.09 2.75 2.35
C SER A 46 -16.09 1.85 3.10
N SER A 47 -17.39 2.01 2.79
CA SER A 47 -18.43 1.07 3.25
C SER A 47 -18.42 -0.26 2.50
N ASP A 48 -17.74 -0.35 1.36
CA ASP A 48 -17.48 -1.63 0.67
C ASP A 48 -16.33 -2.35 1.38
N ILE A 49 -16.65 -3.51 1.94
CA ILE A 49 -15.75 -4.33 2.78
C ILE A 49 -14.52 -4.78 2.01
N GLU A 50 -14.65 -5.14 0.73
CA GLU A 50 -13.51 -5.60 -0.06
C GLU A 50 -12.58 -4.44 -0.39
N ILE A 51 -13.10 -3.27 -0.76
CA ILE A 51 -12.29 -2.06 -0.96
C ILE A 51 -11.55 -1.70 0.33
N HIS A 52 -12.25 -1.68 1.47
CA HIS A 52 -11.65 -1.41 2.78
C HIS A 52 -10.54 -2.40 3.11
N ARG A 53 -10.78 -3.70 2.89
CA ARG A 53 -9.81 -4.77 3.14
C ARG A 53 -8.55 -4.62 2.29
N GLU A 54 -8.70 -4.43 0.97
CA GLU A 54 -7.53 -4.28 0.08
C GLU A 54 -6.72 -3.03 0.41
N ALA A 55 -7.38 -1.90 0.70
CA ALA A 55 -6.71 -0.69 1.15
C ALA A 55 -5.93 -0.91 2.46
N SER A 56 -6.55 -1.61 3.42
CA SER A 56 -5.90 -1.95 4.70
C SER A 56 -4.67 -2.83 4.52
N ASN A 57 -4.72 -3.80 3.60
CA ASN A 57 -3.58 -4.65 3.28
C ASN A 57 -2.39 -3.82 2.75
N ILE A 58 -2.64 -2.88 1.84
CA ILE A 58 -1.61 -2.00 1.29
C ILE A 58 -1.03 -1.10 2.39
N VAL A 59 -1.86 -0.51 3.25
CA VAL A 59 -1.40 0.32 4.37
C VAL A 59 -0.57 -0.48 5.36
N ASN A 60 -0.96 -1.73 5.66
CA ASN A 60 -0.19 -2.63 6.51
C ASN A 60 1.17 -2.98 5.89
N LEU A 61 1.21 -3.26 4.58
CA LEU A 61 2.45 -3.52 3.86
C LEU A 61 3.42 -2.33 3.94
N ILE A 62 2.91 -1.12 3.65
CA ILE A 62 3.67 0.13 3.74
C ILE A 62 4.16 0.35 5.18
N SER A 63 3.27 0.19 6.18
CA SER A 63 3.62 0.40 7.59
C SER A 63 4.64 -0.61 8.10
N GLY A 64 4.51 -1.88 7.69
CA GLY A 64 5.48 -2.93 7.97
C GLY A 64 6.86 -2.59 7.44
N PHE A 65 6.94 -2.06 6.21
CA PHE A 65 8.21 -1.59 5.63
C PHE A 65 8.92 -0.56 6.53
N TYR A 66 8.19 0.39 7.11
CA TYR A 66 8.75 1.37 8.06
C TYR A 66 9.18 0.74 9.39
N LEU A 67 8.39 -0.18 9.95
CA LEU A 67 8.68 -0.81 11.24
C LEU A 67 9.91 -1.71 11.17
N TYR A 68 10.03 -2.53 10.13
CA TYR A 68 11.20 -3.39 9.94
C TYR A 68 12.45 -2.55 9.69
N LYS A 69 12.39 -1.52 8.83
CA LYS A 69 13.55 -0.66 8.59
C LYS A 69 13.98 0.08 9.86
N GLY A 70 13.03 0.61 10.63
CA GLY A 70 13.32 1.24 11.92
C GLY A 70 13.93 0.27 12.93
N PHE A 71 13.49 -0.99 12.93
CA PHE A 71 14.04 -2.04 13.78
C PHE A 71 15.49 -2.39 13.39
N TRP A 72 15.76 -2.63 12.11
CA TRP A 72 17.13 -2.93 11.62
C TRP A 72 18.10 -1.76 11.88
N LEU A 73 17.65 -0.52 11.65
CA LEU A 73 18.42 0.68 11.99
C LEU A 73 18.72 0.78 13.49
N LYS A 74 17.75 0.47 14.36
CA LYS A 74 17.95 0.42 15.82
C LYS A 74 18.92 -0.68 16.24
N LEU A 75 18.99 -1.78 15.50
CA LEU A 75 19.95 -2.86 15.73
C LEU A 75 21.32 -2.60 15.10
N GLY A 76 21.55 -1.44 14.46
CA GLY A 76 22.82 -1.12 13.79
C GLY A 76 23.07 -1.91 12.50
N LEU A 77 22.06 -2.67 12.03
CA LEU A 77 22.12 -3.43 10.80
C LEU A 77 21.52 -2.56 9.68
N SER A 78 22.33 -1.74 9.04
CA SER A 78 21.92 -1.08 7.80
C SER A 78 22.08 -2.06 6.65
N VAL A 79 20.99 -2.69 6.21
CA VAL A 79 20.99 -3.36 4.89
C VAL A 79 20.82 -2.24 3.86
N LEU A 80 21.94 -1.90 3.22
CA LEU A 80 22.04 -0.97 2.10
C LEU A 80 21.33 -1.52 0.87
#